data_AF-A0A2M7TZJ4-F1
#
_entry.id   AF-A0A2M7TZJ4-F1
#
_cell.length_a   1.000
_cell.length_b   1.000
_cell.length_c   1.000
_cell.angle_alpha   90.00
_cell.angle_beta   90.00
_cell.angle_gamma   90.00
#
_symmetry.space_group_name_H-M   'P 1'
#
loop_
_entity.id
_entity.type
_entity.pdbx_description
1 polymer ?
#
loop_
_entity_poly.entity_id
_entity_poly.type
_entity_poly.pdbx_seq_one_letter_code
_entity_poly.pdbx_strand_id
1 'polypeptide(L)'
;MHKHFSIFLRILGQFLIYTIIPGVLYLIGLGVLSIFERGEVSESVATLVIDFLTLIVAVLAFRYYSPDVRNIVFNARIQVKKILQLIPLSFLTRAPLVIIVVILYLIFGDTITETLDAGVEYQWSVFDGSTLLSSSIGFLSFVIVGPIHEELLYRGVIQRYLRTKYSIRTSIIVSSIIFGLAHIHPGLILSSFVLGLFLGYIYHKWDNLWYAVILHMLINLQPFFLQVFSK
;
A
#
# COMPACT_ATOMS: atom_id res chain seq x y z
N MET A 1 -12.33 -7.29 -30.18
CA MET A 1 -10.95 -6.84 -29.86
C MET A 1 -10.86 -5.35 -29.49
N HIS A 2 -11.40 -4.41 -30.27
CA HIS A 2 -11.30 -2.96 -30.00
C HIS A 2 -11.81 -2.50 -28.62
N LYS A 3 -12.92 -3.06 -28.12
CA LYS A 3 -13.50 -2.65 -26.82
C LYS A 3 -12.62 -3.04 -25.62
N HIS A 4 -11.96 -4.20 -25.66
CA HIS A 4 -11.06 -4.63 -24.59
C HIS A 4 -9.69 -3.95 -24.65
N PHE A 5 -9.25 -3.55 -25.86
CA PHE A 5 -8.01 -2.81 -26.08
C PHE A 5 -8.14 -1.34 -25.65
N SER A 6 -9.27 -0.69 -25.91
CA SER A 6 -9.51 0.68 -25.41
C SER A 6 -9.66 0.73 -23.89
N ILE A 7 -10.27 -0.30 -23.29
CA ILE A 7 -10.34 -0.46 -21.83
C ILE A 7 -8.93 -0.69 -21.26
N PHE A 8 -8.10 -1.54 -21.90
CA PHE A 8 -6.71 -1.75 -21.49
C PHE A 8 -5.85 -0.48 -21.57
N LEU A 9 -5.92 0.28 -22.67
CA LEU A 9 -5.20 1.54 -22.81
C LEU A 9 -5.66 2.61 -21.80
N ARG A 10 -6.94 2.59 -21.42
CA ARG A 10 -7.46 3.43 -20.33
C ARG A 10 -6.89 3.03 -18.97
N ILE A 11 -6.74 1.74 -18.70
CA ILE A 11 -6.14 1.26 -17.44
C ILE A 11 -4.64 1.48 -17.42
N LEU A 12 -3.94 1.23 -18.52
CA LEU A 12 -2.52 1.49 -18.65
C LEU A 12 -2.25 3.00 -18.51
N GLY A 13 -3.05 3.83 -19.19
CA GLY A 13 -3.04 5.28 -18.98
C GLY A 13 -3.31 5.67 -17.53
N GLN A 14 -4.24 4.99 -16.84
CA GLN A 14 -4.53 5.24 -15.43
C GLN A 14 -3.45 4.73 -14.48
N PHE A 15 -2.84 3.58 -14.74
CA PHE A 15 -1.70 3.07 -13.99
C PHE A 15 -0.53 4.03 -14.12
N LEU A 16 -0.24 4.54 -15.32
CA LEU A 16 0.75 5.59 -15.55
C LEU A 16 0.33 6.90 -14.83
N ILE A 17 -0.94 7.29 -14.86
CA ILE A 17 -1.47 8.42 -14.07
C ILE A 17 -1.39 8.18 -12.55
N TYR A 18 -1.30 6.96 -12.06
CA TYR A 18 -1.29 6.67 -10.62
C TYR A 18 0.06 6.29 -10.04
N THR A 19 0.98 5.79 -10.86
CA THR A 19 2.33 5.43 -10.44
C THR A 19 3.33 6.45 -10.95
N ILE A 20 3.21 6.84 -12.22
CA ILE A 20 4.11 7.86 -12.79
C ILE A 20 3.71 9.26 -12.36
N ILE A 21 2.43 9.66 -12.38
CA ILE A 21 2.10 11.04 -11.99
C ILE A 21 2.38 11.29 -10.50
N PRO A 22 1.99 10.44 -9.54
CA PRO A 22 2.46 10.56 -8.17
C PRO A 22 3.97 10.51 -8.00
N GLY A 23 4.68 9.64 -8.71
CA GLY A 23 6.15 9.62 -8.70
C GLY A 23 6.76 10.90 -9.29
N VAL A 24 6.16 11.48 -10.32
CA VAL A 24 6.55 12.75 -10.94
C VAL A 24 6.16 13.93 -10.05
N LEU A 25 5.00 13.90 -9.40
CA LEU A 25 4.57 14.87 -8.41
C LEU A 25 5.42 14.79 -7.14
N TYR A 26 5.91 13.61 -6.77
CA TYR A 26 6.92 13.40 -5.72
C TYR A 26 8.21 14.10 -6.12
N LEU A 27 8.74 13.85 -7.31
CA LEU A 27 9.96 14.49 -7.81
C LEU A 27 9.81 16.01 -7.97
N ILE A 28 8.67 16.49 -8.47
CA ILE A 28 8.35 17.92 -8.57
C ILE A 28 8.19 18.52 -7.17
N GLY A 29 7.53 17.82 -6.25
CA GLY A 29 7.35 18.25 -4.87
C GLY A 29 8.68 18.43 -4.16
N LEU A 30 9.57 17.44 -4.25
CA LEU A 30 10.95 17.55 -3.76
C LEU A 30 11.69 18.71 -4.43
N GLY A 31 11.57 18.87 -5.75
CA GLY A 31 12.19 19.99 -6.47
C GLY A 31 11.66 21.35 -6.03
N VAL A 32 10.35 21.50 -5.87
CA VAL A 32 9.70 22.73 -5.40
C VAL A 32 10.08 23.03 -3.96
N LEU A 33 10.06 22.02 -3.09
CA LEU A 33 10.47 22.16 -1.68
C LEU A 33 11.93 22.59 -1.58
N SER A 34 12.83 22.01 -2.38
CA SER A 34 14.24 22.41 -2.45
C SER A 34 14.45 23.86 -2.93
N ILE A 35 13.52 24.40 -3.73
CA ILE A 35 13.53 25.81 -4.18
C ILE A 35 13.04 26.76 -3.07
N PHE A 36 12.11 26.29 -2.23
CA PHE A 36 11.52 27.06 -1.13
C PHE A 36 12.27 26.92 0.21
N GLU A 37 13.44 26.27 0.23
CA GLU A 37 14.33 26.17 1.39
C GLU A 37 14.88 27.55 1.83
N ARG A 38 14.00 28.29 2.51
CA ARG A 38 14.30 29.01 3.75
C ARG A 38 13.60 28.37 4.96
N GLY A 39 12.95 27.21 4.80
CA GLY A 39 12.38 26.42 5.90
C GLY A 39 12.38 24.93 5.54
N GLU A 40 12.93 24.10 6.43
CA GLU A 40 12.95 22.64 6.32
C GLU A 40 11.51 22.10 6.33
N VAL A 41 10.98 21.66 5.19
CA VAL A 41 9.72 20.91 5.17
C VAL A 41 10.02 19.47 5.57
N SER A 42 9.41 19.00 6.66
CA SER A 42 9.67 17.65 7.15
C SER A 42 9.19 16.59 6.16
N GLU A 43 9.95 15.49 6.05
CA GLU A 43 9.65 14.34 5.18
C GLU A 43 8.22 13.83 5.37
N SER A 44 7.74 13.82 6.62
CA SER A 44 6.37 13.45 6.98
C SER A 44 5.29 14.29 6.26
N VAL A 45 5.51 15.61 6.12
CA VAL A 45 4.56 16.52 5.46
C VAL A 45 4.55 16.26 3.95
N ALA A 46 5.74 16.05 3.36
CA ALA A 46 5.84 15.70 1.95
C ALA A 46 5.08 14.40 1.65
N THR A 47 5.33 13.33 2.42
CA THR A 47 4.64 12.04 2.25
C THR A 47 3.14 12.17 2.38
N LEU A 48 2.64 12.91 3.38
CA LEU A 48 1.20 13.12 3.54
C LEU A 48 0.57 13.86 2.34
N VAL A 49 1.23 14.91 1.84
CA VAL A 49 0.75 15.65 0.66
C VAL A 49 0.68 14.70 -0.55
N ILE A 50 1.69 13.87 -0.73
CA ILE A 50 1.74 12.89 -1.82
C ILE A 50 0.62 11.86 -1.70
N ASP A 51 0.40 11.31 -0.50
CA ASP A 51 -0.70 10.39 -0.22
C ASP A 51 -2.08 11.00 -0.52
N PHE A 52 -2.27 12.29 -0.21
CA PHE A 52 -3.50 12.98 -0.56
C PHE A 52 -3.62 13.19 -2.07
N LEU A 53 -2.54 13.56 -2.77
CA LEU A 53 -2.54 13.71 -4.22
C LEU A 53 -2.84 12.38 -4.93
N THR A 54 -2.21 11.28 -4.48
CA THR A 54 -2.48 9.93 -5.00
C THR A 54 -3.93 9.53 -4.75
N LEU A 55 -4.47 9.81 -3.56
CA LEU A 55 -5.87 9.55 -3.21
C LEU A 55 -6.85 10.38 -4.06
N ILE A 56 -6.55 11.64 -4.35
CA ILE A 56 -7.38 12.50 -5.22
C ILE A 56 -7.40 11.93 -6.64
N VAL A 57 -6.21 11.66 -7.19
CA VAL A 57 -6.09 10.97 -8.48
C VAL A 57 -6.89 9.68 -8.44
N ALA A 58 -6.89 9.01 -7.29
CA ALA A 58 -7.61 7.76 -7.13
C ALA A 58 -9.10 7.88 -7.27
N VAL A 59 -9.69 8.74 -6.46
CA VAL A 59 -11.12 9.03 -6.48
C VAL A 59 -11.56 9.54 -7.86
N LEU A 60 -10.77 10.40 -8.51
CA LEU A 60 -11.06 10.90 -9.85
C LEU A 60 -11.07 9.77 -10.88
N ALA A 61 -10.07 8.89 -10.88
CA ALA A 61 -10.07 7.73 -11.75
C ALA A 61 -11.30 6.85 -11.52
N PHE A 62 -11.67 6.58 -10.26
CA PHE A 62 -12.88 5.81 -9.93
C PHE A 62 -14.17 6.46 -10.43
N ARG A 63 -14.26 7.80 -10.38
CA ARG A 63 -15.42 8.55 -10.89
C ARG A 63 -15.58 8.39 -12.41
N TYR A 64 -14.48 8.31 -13.15
CA TYR A 64 -14.50 8.18 -14.62
C TYR A 64 -14.55 6.74 -15.13
N TYR A 65 -14.17 5.74 -14.31
CA TYR A 65 -13.94 4.38 -14.80
C TYR A 65 -15.20 3.51 -14.92
N SER A 66 -16.13 3.57 -13.96
CA SER A 66 -17.51 3.07 -14.12
C SER A 66 -18.34 3.35 -12.85
N PRO A 67 -19.59 3.85 -12.96
CA PRO A 67 -20.51 3.99 -11.84
C PRO A 67 -20.67 2.71 -11.00
N ASP A 68 -20.56 1.53 -11.63
CA ASP A 68 -20.66 0.23 -10.98
C ASP A 68 -19.47 -0.04 -10.04
N VAL A 69 -18.29 0.47 -10.39
CA VAL A 69 -17.08 0.33 -9.58
C VAL A 69 -17.20 1.20 -8.33
N ARG A 70 -17.66 2.44 -8.49
CA ARG A 70 -17.93 3.36 -7.37
C ARG A 70 -18.91 2.74 -6.37
N ASN A 71 -20.01 2.18 -6.84
CA ASN A 71 -21.02 1.58 -5.96
C ASN A 71 -20.48 0.37 -5.18
N ILE A 72 -19.67 -0.47 -5.82
CA ILE A 72 -19.07 -1.65 -5.16
C ILE A 72 -17.99 -1.25 -4.14
N VAL A 73 -17.24 -0.17 -4.38
CA VAL A 73 -16.17 0.28 -3.49
C VAL A 73 -16.72 1.11 -2.32
N PHE A 74 -17.61 2.07 -2.58
CA PHE A 74 -18.03 3.05 -1.57
C PHE A 74 -19.33 2.69 -0.85
N ASN A 75 -20.19 1.82 -1.40
CA ASN A 75 -21.44 1.40 -0.74
C ASN A 75 -21.34 0.01 -0.10
N ALA A 76 -20.14 -0.52 0.05
CA ALA A 76 -19.90 -1.84 0.63
C ALA A 76 -20.32 -1.86 2.10
N ARG A 77 -21.16 -2.84 2.47
CA ARG A 77 -21.62 -3.01 3.86
C ARG A 77 -20.56 -3.76 4.67
N ILE A 78 -20.13 -3.13 5.77
CA ILE A 78 -19.17 -3.72 6.71
C ILE A 78 -19.93 -4.47 7.81
N GLN A 79 -19.47 -5.68 8.12
CA GLN A 79 -20.02 -6.51 9.19
C GLN A 79 -19.00 -6.56 10.33
N VAL A 80 -19.43 -6.17 11.54
CA VAL A 80 -18.56 -6.15 12.74
C VAL A 80 -17.89 -7.51 12.98
N LYS A 81 -18.63 -8.62 12.81
CA LYS A 81 -18.08 -9.97 12.97
C LYS A 81 -16.86 -10.23 12.08
N LYS A 82 -16.84 -9.70 10.85
CA LYS A 82 -15.70 -9.83 9.93
C LYS A 82 -14.53 -8.94 10.35
N ILE A 83 -14.80 -7.74 10.88
CA ILE A 83 -13.76 -6.88 11.47
C ILE A 83 -13.07 -7.61 12.63
N LEU A 84 -13.84 -8.24 13.52
CA LEU A 84 -13.30 -8.98 14.66
C LEU A 84 -12.41 -10.16 14.21
N GLN A 85 -12.72 -10.79 13.07
CA GLN A 85 -11.86 -11.83 12.48
C GLN A 85 -10.56 -11.28 11.89
N LEU A 86 -10.52 -10.00 11.48
CA LEU A 86 -9.31 -9.38 10.92
C LEU A 86 -8.23 -9.14 11.97
N ILE A 87 -8.60 -8.95 13.24
CA ILE A 87 -7.65 -8.72 14.32
C ILE A 87 -6.68 -9.91 14.47
N PRO A 88 -7.11 -11.14 14.78
CA PRO A 88 -6.19 -12.27 14.87
C PRO A 88 -5.55 -12.60 13.53
N LEU A 89 -6.26 -12.41 12.41
CA LEU A 89 -5.71 -12.63 11.09
C LEU A 89 -4.51 -11.70 10.80
N SER A 90 -4.56 -10.45 11.26
CA SER A 90 -3.47 -9.49 11.07
C SER A 90 -2.16 -9.96 11.71
N PHE A 91 -2.21 -10.71 12.82
CA PHE A 91 -1.01 -11.29 13.43
C PHE A 91 -0.56 -12.54 12.68
N LEU A 92 -1.51 -13.37 12.22
CA LEU A 92 -1.22 -14.58 11.45
C LEU A 92 -0.53 -14.29 10.11
N THR A 93 -0.76 -13.13 9.49
CA THR A 93 -0.07 -12.75 8.24
C THR A 93 1.44 -12.60 8.43
N ARG A 94 1.92 -12.35 9.66
CA ARG A 94 3.36 -12.23 9.97
C ARG A 94 4.07 -13.59 9.95
N ALA A 95 3.39 -14.68 10.29
CA ALA A 95 4.07 -15.97 10.47
C ALA A 95 4.74 -16.47 9.18
N PRO A 96 4.09 -16.42 7.99
CA PRO A 96 4.75 -16.82 6.74
C PRO A 96 5.90 -15.90 6.37
N LEU A 97 5.79 -14.60 6.65
CA LEU A 97 6.88 -13.66 6.42
C LEU A 97 8.11 -14.01 7.28
N VAL A 98 7.90 -14.28 8.57
CA VAL A 98 8.98 -14.69 9.49
C VAL A 98 9.65 -15.97 9.01
N ILE A 99 8.87 -16.99 8.61
CA ILE A 99 9.42 -18.24 8.08
C ILE A 99 10.27 -17.98 6.83
N ILE A 100 9.79 -17.16 5.90
CA ILE A 100 10.54 -16.80 4.69
C ILE A 100 11.84 -16.08 5.05
N VAL A 101 11.80 -15.11 5.96
CA VAL A 101 12.99 -14.36 6.41
C VAL A 101 14.01 -15.30 7.06
N VAL A 102 13.57 -16.22 7.92
CA VAL A 102 14.47 -17.23 8.53
C VAL A 102 15.12 -18.11 7.47
N ILE A 103 14.35 -18.59 6.48
CA ILE A 103 14.91 -19.38 5.38
C ILE A 103 15.94 -18.57 4.59
N LEU A 104 15.64 -17.31 4.27
CA LEU A 104 16.59 -16.45 3.56
C LEU A 104 17.85 -16.18 4.39
N TYR A 105 17.73 -16.01 5.71
CA TYR A 105 18.88 -15.88 6.60
C TYR A 105 19.76 -17.12 6.58
N LEU A 106 19.17 -18.31 6.60
CA LEU A 106 19.94 -19.56 6.50
C LEU A 106 20.68 -19.73 5.16
N ILE A 107 20.24 -19.04 4.10
CA ILE A 107 20.84 -19.11 2.76
C ILE A 107 21.87 -17.99 2.54
N PHE A 108 21.57 -16.77 2.98
CA PHE A 108 22.30 -15.55 2.64
C PHE A 108 23.02 -14.90 3.83
N GLY A 109 22.83 -15.41 5.05
CA GLY A 109 23.47 -14.89 6.27
C GLY A 109 23.14 -13.41 6.53
N ASP A 110 24.13 -12.66 6.96
CA ASP A 110 23.95 -11.27 7.41
C ASP A 110 23.55 -10.31 6.27
N THR A 111 23.84 -10.66 5.01
CA THR A 111 23.45 -9.83 3.85
C THR A 111 21.93 -9.63 3.75
N ILE A 112 21.13 -10.66 4.08
CA ILE A 112 19.68 -10.48 4.06
C ILE A 112 19.20 -9.62 5.22
N THR A 113 19.80 -9.75 6.42
CA THR A 113 19.40 -8.95 7.58
C THR A 113 19.75 -7.48 7.35
N GLU A 114 20.94 -7.16 6.84
CA GLU A 114 21.31 -5.79 6.48
C GLU A 114 20.33 -5.15 5.47
N THR A 115 19.92 -5.92 4.45
CA THR A 115 18.97 -5.44 3.44
C THR A 115 17.59 -5.17 4.04
N LEU A 116 17.13 -6.05 4.93
CA LEU A 116 15.83 -5.91 5.61
C LEU A 116 15.86 -4.75 6.61
N ASP A 117 16.93 -4.63 7.39
CA ASP A 117 17.12 -3.56 8.36
C ASP A 117 17.14 -2.19 7.68
N ALA A 118 17.87 -2.05 6.57
CA ALA A 118 17.83 -0.83 5.76
C ALA A 118 16.41 -0.49 5.26
N GLY A 119 15.60 -1.51 4.93
CA GLY A 119 14.19 -1.31 4.56
C GLY A 119 13.33 -0.84 5.74
N VAL A 120 13.57 -1.39 6.92
CA VAL A 120 12.90 -0.97 8.16
C VAL A 120 13.28 0.46 8.51
N GLU A 121 14.56 0.83 8.42
CA GLU A 121 15.05 2.21 8.62
C GLU A 121 14.41 3.18 7.62
N TYR A 122 14.41 2.83 6.32
CA TYR A 122 13.74 3.63 5.29
C TYR A 122 12.24 3.82 5.56
N GLN A 123 11.56 2.80 6.08
CA GLN A 123 10.15 2.95 6.45
C GLN A 123 9.97 3.82 7.70
N TRP A 124 10.92 3.78 8.64
CA TRP A 124 10.88 4.56 9.87
C TRP A 124 11.26 6.04 9.69
N SER A 125 11.99 6.41 8.63
CA SER A 125 12.37 7.80 8.36
C SER A 125 11.17 8.76 8.29
N VAL A 126 10.01 8.26 7.85
CA VAL A 126 8.74 9.01 7.81
C VAL A 126 8.31 9.53 9.20
N PHE A 127 8.83 8.95 10.28
CA PHE A 127 8.52 9.31 11.66
C PHE A 127 9.63 10.10 12.37
N ASP A 128 10.80 10.26 11.75
CA ASP A 128 12.02 10.88 12.34
C ASP A 128 11.91 12.41 12.52
N GLY A 129 10.73 12.98 12.28
CA GLY A 129 10.49 14.40 12.50
C GLY A 129 10.70 14.82 13.96
N SER A 130 11.34 15.97 14.16
CA SER A 130 11.74 16.51 15.47
C SER A 130 10.56 16.93 16.38
N THR A 131 9.33 16.89 15.87
CA THR A 131 8.13 17.35 16.58
C THR A 131 7.05 16.27 16.68
N LEU A 132 6.23 16.33 17.72
CA LEU A 132 5.05 15.48 17.86
C LEU A 132 4.10 15.61 16.66
N LEU A 133 4.00 16.81 16.08
CA LEU A 133 3.17 17.05 14.89
C LEU A 133 3.68 16.27 13.68
N SER A 134 4.99 16.32 13.40
CA SER A 134 5.58 15.59 12.27
C SER A 134 5.42 14.08 12.43
N SER A 135 5.66 13.52 13.62
CA SER A 135 5.48 12.08 13.85
C SER A 135 4.00 11.67 13.80
N SER A 136 3.07 12.53 14.24
CA SER A 136 1.62 12.28 14.13
C SER A 136 1.16 12.29 12.67
N ILE A 137 1.73 13.16 11.85
CA ILE A 137 1.49 13.21 10.41
C ILE A 137 2.00 11.93 9.73
N GLY A 138 3.23 11.50 10.06
CA GLY A 138 3.79 10.24 9.57
C GLY A 138 2.92 9.04 9.95
N PHE A 139 2.40 9.00 11.18
CA PHE A 139 1.45 7.99 11.64
C PHE A 139 0.16 7.97 10.83
N LEU A 140 -0.46 9.12 10.62
CA LEU A 140 -1.68 9.23 9.83
C LEU A 140 -1.48 8.75 8.40
N SER A 141 -0.37 9.16 7.78
CA SER A 141 0.03 8.72 6.43
C SER A 141 0.22 7.19 6.41
N PHE A 142 1.12 6.65 7.23
CA PHE A 142 1.48 5.23 7.19
C PHE A 142 0.36 4.26 7.60
N VAL A 143 -0.40 4.60 8.64
CA VAL A 143 -1.40 3.68 9.22
C VAL A 143 -2.76 3.82 8.55
N ILE A 144 -3.11 4.99 8.03
CA ILE A 144 -4.47 5.27 7.55
C ILE A 144 -4.49 5.62 6.06
N VAL A 145 -3.82 6.70 5.66
CA VAL A 145 -3.97 7.24 4.29
C VAL A 145 -3.29 6.33 3.26
N GLY A 146 -2.10 5.84 3.57
CA GLY A 146 -1.33 4.83 2.83
C GLY A 146 -2.20 3.63 2.47
N PRO A 147 -2.64 2.85 3.47
CA PRO A 147 -3.50 1.69 3.24
C PRO A 147 -4.75 1.97 2.42
N ILE A 148 -5.42 3.12 2.61
CA ILE A 148 -6.62 3.46 1.83
C ILE A 148 -6.28 3.59 0.34
N HIS A 149 -5.29 4.42 -0.01
CA HIS A 149 -5.00 4.70 -1.41
C HIS A 149 -4.36 3.50 -2.10
N GLU A 150 -3.50 2.76 -1.40
CA GLU A 150 -2.88 1.54 -1.91
C GLU A 150 -3.93 0.47 -2.22
N GLU A 151 -4.84 0.16 -1.28
CA GLU A 151 -5.88 -0.84 -1.54
C GLU A 151 -6.82 -0.41 -2.67
N LEU A 152 -7.20 0.88 -2.72
CA LEU A 152 -7.98 1.43 -3.82
C LEU A 152 -7.30 1.15 -5.16
N LEU A 153 -6.00 1.39 -5.28
CA LEU A 153 -5.25 1.14 -6.51
C LEU A 153 -5.08 -0.36 -6.79
N TYR A 154 -4.42 -1.09 -5.91
CA TYR A 154 -4.00 -2.46 -6.19
C TYR A 154 -5.20 -3.41 -6.21
N ARG A 155 -6.17 -3.25 -5.30
CA ARG A 155 -7.30 -4.20 -5.18
C ARG A 155 -8.50 -3.68 -5.96
N GLY A 156 -8.83 -2.41 -5.76
CA GLY A 156 -9.97 -1.75 -6.40
C GLY A 156 -9.82 -1.60 -7.92
N VAL A 157 -8.60 -1.37 -8.43
CA VAL A 157 -8.33 -1.21 -9.88
C VAL A 157 -7.61 -2.43 -10.45
N ILE A 158 -6.38 -2.71 -10.02
CA ILE A 158 -5.49 -3.67 -10.71
C ILE A 158 -6.00 -5.10 -10.59
N GLN A 159 -6.13 -5.63 -9.36
CA GLN A 159 -6.61 -7.00 -9.13
C GLN A 159 -8.02 -7.19 -9.70
N ARG A 160 -8.91 -6.22 -9.51
CA ARG A 160 -10.27 -6.27 -10.04
C ARG A 160 -10.28 -6.37 -11.56
N TYR A 161 -9.44 -5.60 -12.25
CA TYR A 161 -9.31 -5.71 -13.70
C TYR A 161 -8.77 -7.08 -14.10
N LEU A 162 -7.69 -7.54 -13.46
CA LEU A 162 -7.10 -8.83 -13.75
C LEU A 162 -8.12 -9.97 -13.59
N ARG A 163 -9.02 -9.91 -12.59
CA ARG A 163 -10.13 -10.87 -12.40
C ARG A 163 -11.09 -10.94 -13.59
N THR A 164 -11.18 -9.92 -14.44
CA THR A 164 -12.02 -9.96 -15.66
C THR A 164 -11.37 -10.68 -16.83
N LYS A 165 -10.06 -10.94 -16.76
CA LYS A 165 -9.25 -11.51 -17.85
C LYS A 165 -8.56 -12.82 -17.49
N TYR A 166 -8.26 -13.01 -16.22
CA TYR A 166 -7.44 -14.10 -15.71
C TYR A 166 -8.10 -14.78 -14.52
N SER A 167 -7.53 -15.92 -14.12
CA SER A 167 -7.98 -16.64 -12.93
C SER A 167 -7.80 -15.77 -11.67
N ILE A 168 -8.64 -16.00 -10.65
CA ILE A 168 -8.55 -15.33 -9.36
C ILE A 168 -7.13 -15.42 -8.77
N ARG A 169 -6.50 -16.60 -8.85
CA ARG A 169 -5.15 -16.83 -8.32
C ARG A 169 -4.13 -15.95 -9.04
N THR A 170 -4.17 -15.93 -10.37
CA THR A 170 -3.30 -15.08 -11.20
C THR A 170 -3.50 -13.61 -10.86
N SER A 171 -4.75 -13.17 -10.70
CA SER A 171 -5.06 -11.78 -10.38
C SER A 171 -4.52 -11.35 -9.02
N ILE A 172 -4.61 -12.22 -8.00
CA ILE A 172 -4.01 -11.99 -6.68
C ILE A 172 -2.49 -11.89 -6.85
N ILE A 173 -1.84 -12.93 -7.38
CA ILE A 173 -0.37 -13.00 -7.47
C ILE A 173 0.20 -11.80 -8.23
N VAL A 174 -0.32 -11.51 -9.42
CA VAL A 174 0.20 -10.42 -10.26
C VAL A 174 -0.03 -9.06 -9.60
N SER A 175 -1.19 -8.82 -9.00
CA SER A 175 -1.42 -7.58 -8.27
C SER A 175 -0.50 -7.44 -7.06
N SER A 176 -0.20 -8.53 -6.36
CA SER A 176 0.73 -8.53 -5.22
C SER A 176 2.18 -8.29 -5.66
N ILE A 177 2.60 -8.83 -6.80
CA ILE A 177 3.94 -8.55 -7.38
C ILE A 177 4.06 -7.07 -7.67
N ILE A 178 3.06 -6.48 -8.35
CA ILE A 178 3.06 -5.06 -8.68
C ILE A 178 3.10 -4.21 -7.39
N PHE A 179 2.33 -4.60 -6.36
CA PHE A 179 2.35 -3.94 -5.06
C PHE A 179 3.73 -4.02 -4.38
N GLY A 180 4.37 -5.19 -4.37
CA GLY A 180 5.72 -5.36 -3.83
C GLY A 180 6.76 -4.50 -4.56
N LEU A 181 6.77 -4.53 -5.89
CA LEU A 181 7.71 -3.75 -6.71
C LEU A 181 7.49 -2.23 -6.63
N ALA A 182 6.28 -1.79 -6.29
CA ALA A 182 6.02 -0.37 -6.04
C ALA A 182 6.73 0.16 -4.78
N HIS A 183 7.15 -0.74 -3.87
CA HIS A 183 8.02 -0.39 -2.77
C HIS A 183 9.47 -0.36 -3.29
N ILE A 184 9.93 0.84 -3.66
CA ILE A 184 11.20 1.06 -4.37
C ILE A 184 12.41 0.53 -3.58
N HIS A 185 12.31 0.45 -2.25
CA HIS A 185 13.38 -0.07 -1.40
C HIS A 185 13.44 -1.61 -1.41
N PRO A 186 14.57 -2.23 -1.77
CA PRO A 186 14.70 -3.69 -1.87
C PRO A 186 14.29 -4.46 -0.61
N GLY A 187 14.63 -3.94 0.58
CA GLY A 187 14.24 -4.50 1.87
C GLY A 187 12.74 -4.59 2.14
N LEU A 188 11.90 -3.85 1.38
CA LEU A 188 10.45 -3.83 1.53
C LEU A 188 9.71 -4.64 0.47
N ILE A 189 10.34 -4.94 -0.67
CA ILE A 189 9.66 -5.61 -1.80
C ILE A 189 9.05 -6.96 -1.37
N LEU A 190 9.81 -7.77 -0.64
CA LEU A 190 9.38 -9.10 -0.24
C LEU A 190 8.24 -9.06 0.79
N SER A 191 8.36 -8.22 1.82
CA SER A 191 7.34 -8.09 2.86
C SER A 191 6.04 -7.53 2.26
N SER A 192 6.15 -6.52 1.38
CA SER A 192 5.00 -5.96 0.67
C SER A 192 4.37 -6.95 -0.30
N PHE A 193 5.15 -7.76 -1.02
CA PHE A 193 4.60 -8.85 -1.85
C PHE A 193 3.79 -9.86 -1.02
N VAL A 194 4.34 -10.34 0.10
CA VAL A 194 3.68 -11.33 0.97
C VAL A 194 2.41 -10.75 1.58
N LEU A 195 2.48 -9.56 2.16
CA LEU A 195 1.30 -8.80 2.60
C LEU A 195 0.29 -8.67 1.46
N GLY A 196 0.82 -8.41 0.26
CA GLY A 196 0.10 -8.26 -0.98
C GLY A 196 -0.86 -9.40 -1.25
N LEU A 197 -0.40 -10.64 -1.03
CA LEU A 197 -1.15 -11.88 -1.24
C LEU A 197 -2.31 -12.02 -0.26
N PHE A 198 -2.09 -11.70 1.02
CA PHE A 198 -3.13 -11.76 2.05
C PHE A 198 -4.26 -10.77 1.80
N LEU A 199 -3.90 -9.52 1.51
CA LEU A 199 -4.84 -8.45 1.21
C LEU A 199 -5.66 -8.79 -0.04
N GLY A 200 -5.00 -9.29 -1.09
CA GLY A 200 -5.67 -9.71 -2.31
C GLY A 200 -6.61 -10.90 -2.10
N TYR A 201 -6.22 -11.86 -1.26
CA TYR A 201 -7.08 -12.98 -0.86
C TYR A 201 -8.31 -12.51 -0.06
N ILE A 202 -8.14 -11.62 0.91
CA ILE A 202 -9.24 -11.12 1.75
C ILE A 202 -10.22 -10.28 0.94
N TYR A 203 -9.71 -9.41 0.06
CA TYR A 203 -10.53 -8.68 -0.90
C TYR A 203 -11.39 -9.64 -1.73
N HIS A 204 -10.80 -10.72 -2.25
CA HIS A 204 -11.55 -11.69 -3.04
C HIS A 204 -12.55 -12.50 -2.20
N LYS A 205 -12.12 -13.03 -1.04
CA LYS A 205 -12.91 -13.91 -0.17
C LYS A 205 -14.21 -13.27 0.31
N TRP A 206 -14.14 -11.97 0.64
CA TRP A 206 -15.30 -11.25 1.17
C TRP A 206 -15.90 -10.26 0.19
N ASP A 207 -15.36 -10.20 -1.04
CA ASP A 207 -15.75 -9.32 -2.14
C ASP A 207 -16.03 -7.87 -1.68
N ASN A 208 -15.17 -7.37 -0.81
CA ASN A 208 -15.31 -6.07 -0.18
C ASN A 208 -13.93 -5.48 0.12
N LEU A 209 -13.67 -4.32 -0.47
CA LEU A 209 -12.38 -3.63 -0.41
C LEU A 209 -12.02 -3.19 1.02
N TRP A 210 -13.00 -2.75 1.81
CA TRP A 210 -12.75 -2.19 3.13
C TRP A 210 -12.18 -3.21 4.11
N TYR A 211 -12.44 -4.50 3.92
CA TYR A 211 -11.78 -5.50 4.74
C TYR A 211 -10.29 -5.65 4.44
N ALA A 212 -9.87 -5.45 3.19
CA ALA A 212 -8.45 -5.38 2.86
C ALA A 212 -7.84 -4.09 3.45
N VAL A 213 -8.52 -2.95 3.31
CA VAL A 213 -8.08 -1.67 3.92
C VAL A 213 -7.89 -1.82 5.43
N ILE A 214 -8.91 -2.34 6.14
CA ILE A 214 -8.85 -2.51 7.59
C ILE A 214 -7.76 -3.51 7.98
N LEU A 215 -7.60 -4.63 7.26
CA LEU A 215 -6.52 -5.58 7.54
C LEU A 215 -5.15 -4.93 7.36
N HIS A 216 -4.97 -4.12 6.32
CA HIS A 216 -3.73 -3.40 6.06
C HIS A 216 -3.44 -2.38 7.18
N MET A 217 -4.43 -1.56 7.56
CA MET A 217 -4.31 -0.65 8.70
C MET A 217 -3.92 -1.38 9.99
N LEU A 218 -4.56 -2.53 10.28
CA LEU A 218 -4.23 -3.33 11.45
C LEU A 218 -2.78 -3.84 11.41
N ILE A 219 -2.30 -4.26 10.25
CA ILE A 219 -0.92 -4.74 10.09
C ILE A 219 0.10 -3.60 10.24
N ASN A 220 -0.21 -2.41 9.71
CA ASN A 220 0.64 -1.22 9.84
C ASN A 220 0.58 -0.60 11.25
N LEU A 221 -0.46 -0.90 12.02
CA LEU A 221 -0.55 -0.47 13.42
C LEU A 221 0.33 -1.32 14.36
N GLN A 222 0.60 -2.58 14.01
CA GLN A 222 1.35 -3.52 14.87
C GLN A 222 2.73 -3.03 15.34
N PRO A 223 3.59 -2.43 14.49
CA PRO A 223 4.92 -1.97 14.91
C PRO A 223 4.87 -0.98 16.08
N PHE A 224 3.84 -0.12 16.14
CA PHE A 224 3.67 0.85 17.23
C PHE A 224 3.33 0.18 18.56
N PHE A 225 2.55 -0.92 18.55
CA PHE A 225 2.31 -1.69 19.76
C PHE A 225 3.57 -2.41 20.23
N LEU A 226 4.34 -2.99 19.31
CA LEU A 226 5.57 -3.70 19.65
C LEU A 226 6.62 -2.78 20.27
N GLN A 227 6.74 -1.54 19.80
CA GLN A 227 7.64 -0.54 20.40
C GLN A 227 7.35 -0.21 21.87
N VAL A 228 6.09 -0.34 22.31
CA VAL A 228 5.73 -0.10 23.73
C VAL A 228 6.32 -1.19 24.63
N PHE A 229 6.50 -2.41 24.13
CA PHE A 229 7.01 -3.55 24.89
C PHE A 229 8.53 -3.76 24.74
N SER A 230 9.17 -3.07 23.79
CA SER A 230 10.62 -3.14 23.56
C SER A 230 11.41 -2.02 24.25
N LYS A 231 10.76 -1.22 25.10
CA LYS A 231 11.38 -0.27 26.02
C LYS A 231 11.50 -0.90 27.41
#